data_AF-A0A399NSZ3-F1
#
_entry.id   AF-A0A399NSZ3-F1
#
_cell.length_a   1.000
_cell.length_b   1.000
_cell.length_c   1.000
_cell.angle_alpha   90.00
_cell.angle_beta   90.00
_cell.angle_gamma   90.00
#
_symmetry.space_group_name_H-M   'P 1'
#
loop_
_entity.id
_entity.type
_entity.pdbx_description
1 polymer ?
#
loop_
_entity_poly.entity_id
_entity_poly.type
_entity_poly.pdbx_seq_one_letter_code
_entity_poly.pdbx_strand_id
1 'polypeptide(L)'
;GSLVLVEGDVADRRLLGATLGARLAPLSGRAHVAGHPLASESGRVLTSVAMADLGRVDRVDSGVTVGDLLAERIDLSEPMGRRRGARARQEEWLTRIDQAADA
;
A
#
# COMPACT_ATOMS: atom_id res chain seq x y z
N GLY A 1 10.84 11.28 -4.98
CA GLY A 1 9.37 11.16 -5.02
C GLY A 1 8.76 12.54 -4.85
N SER A 2 7.46 12.67 -5.03
CA SER A 2 6.68 13.87 -4.70
C SER A 2 5.66 13.53 -3.62
N LEU A 3 5.28 14.53 -2.82
CA LEU A 3 4.19 14.41 -1.85
C LEU A 3 3.03 15.26 -2.36
N VAL A 4 1.82 14.68 -2.37
CA VAL A 4 0.59 15.36 -2.74
C VAL A 4 -0.37 15.27 -1.56
N LEU A 5 -0.80 16.42 -1.06
CA LEU A 5 -1.87 16.53 -0.08
C LEU A 5 -3.18 16.83 -0.82
N VAL A 6 -4.22 16.05 -0.53
CA VAL A 6 -5.57 16.27 -1.08
C VAL A 6 -6.52 16.59 0.06
N GLU A 7 -7.20 17.72 -0.05
CA GLU A 7 -8.22 18.19 0.89
C GLU A 7 -9.61 18.16 0.23
N GLY A 8 -10.65 18.03 1.05
CA GLY A 8 -12.04 17.89 0.57
C GLY A 8 -12.88 17.01 1.50
N ASP A 9 -14.09 16.67 1.07
CA ASP A 9 -14.96 15.74 1.80
C ASP A 9 -14.23 14.39 2.00
N VAL A 10 -14.47 13.77 3.16
CA VAL A 10 -14.00 12.42 3.46
C VAL A 10 -14.46 11.42 2.39
N ALA A 11 -15.70 11.52 1.91
CA ALA A 11 -16.24 10.65 0.87
C ALA A 11 -15.46 10.81 -0.45
N ASP A 12 -15.24 12.04 -0.90
CA ASP A 12 -14.56 12.33 -2.16
C ASP A 12 -13.09 11.90 -2.15
N ARG A 13 -12.37 12.16 -1.06
CA ARG A 13 -10.98 11.71 -0.92
C ARG A 13 -10.85 10.19 -0.90
N ARG A 14 -11.82 9.49 -0.29
CA ARG A 14 -11.87 8.02 -0.30
C ARG A 14 -12.13 7.49 -1.70
N LEU A 15 -13.06 8.10 -2.45
CA LEU A 15 -13.30 7.75 -3.85
C LEU A 15 -12.04 7.97 -4.69
N LEU A 16 -11.39 9.13 -4.56
CA LEU A 16 -10.15 9.43 -5.27
C LEU A 16 -9.06 8.40 -4.95
N GLY A 17 -8.81 8.11 -3.67
CA GLY A 17 -7.81 7.12 -3.26
C GLY A 17 -8.13 5.72 -3.79
N ALA A 18 -9.39 5.30 -3.72
CA ALA A 18 -9.83 4.02 -4.27
C ALA A 18 -9.68 3.97 -5.80
N THR A 19 -9.94 5.06 -6.52
CA THR A 19 -9.72 5.15 -7.97
C THR A 19 -8.24 5.08 -8.32
N LEU A 20 -7.38 5.85 -7.64
CA LEU A 20 -5.93 5.81 -7.86
C LEU A 20 -5.33 4.44 -7.52
N GLY A 21 -5.88 3.75 -6.52
CA GLY A 21 -5.53 2.36 -6.19
C GLY A 21 -6.21 1.29 -7.06
N ALA A 22 -6.88 1.68 -8.15
CA ALA A 22 -7.63 0.80 -9.05
C ALA A 22 -8.70 -0.09 -8.38
N ARG A 23 -9.18 0.29 -7.18
CA ARG A 23 -10.28 -0.37 -6.47
C ARG A 23 -11.65 0.06 -6.99
N LEU A 24 -11.71 1.23 -7.62
CA LEU A 24 -12.89 1.76 -8.31
C LEU A 24 -12.49 2.26 -9.69
N ALA A 25 -13.28 1.91 -10.72
CA ALA A 25 -13.09 2.48 -12.04
C ALA A 25 -13.48 3.97 -12.03
N PRO A 26 -12.76 4.85 -12.76
CA PRO A 26 -13.18 6.23 -12.93
C PRO A 26 -14.52 6.27 -13.68
N LEU A 27 -15.46 7.07 -13.16
CA LEU A 27 -16.78 7.25 -13.79
C LEU A 27 -16.64 7.97 -15.15
N SER A 28 -15.72 8.93 -15.23
CA SER A 28 -15.43 9.72 -16.42
C SER A 28 -13.98 10.23 -16.41
N GLY A 29 -13.49 10.72 -17.54
CA GLY A 29 -12.14 11.26 -17.67
C GLY A 29 -11.07 10.18 -17.89
N ARG A 30 -9.80 10.55 -17.70
CA ARG A 30 -8.64 9.67 -17.87
C ARG A 30 -7.68 9.83 -16.71
N ALA A 31 -7.08 8.73 -16.27
CA ALA A 31 -6.05 8.72 -15.23
C ALA A 31 -4.96 7.72 -15.59
N HIS A 32 -3.70 8.09 -15.35
CA HIS A 32 -2.54 7.21 -15.47
C HIS A 32 -1.90 7.09 -14.10
N VAL A 33 -1.69 5.85 -13.64
CA VAL A 33 -1.10 5.56 -12.33
C VAL A 33 0.07 4.63 -12.52
N ALA A 34 1.23 5.02 -11.99
CA ALA A 34 2.50 4.30 -12.18
C ALA A 34 2.80 3.96 -13.66
N GLY A 35 2.45 4.86 -14.59
CA GLY A 35 2.62 4.67 -16.04
C GLY A 35 1.51 3.91 -16.75
N HIS A 36 0.51 3.38 -16.04
CA HIS A 36 -0.56 2.56 -16.60
C HIS A 36 -1.91 3.31 -16.63
N PRO A 37 -2.64 3.30 -17.77
CA PRO A 37 -3.97 3.91 -17.89
C PRO A 37 -5.05 3.13 -17.13
N LEU A 38 -5.93 3.86 -16.46
CA LEU A 38 -7.19 3.34 -15.93
C LEU A 38 -8.33 3.52 -16.95
N ALA A 39 -9.29 2.59 -17.10
CA ALA A 39 -9.45 1.32 -16.39
C ALA A 39 -8.82 0.09 -17.08
N SER A 40 -8.29 0.25 -18.29
CA SER A 40 -7.80 -0.85 -19.14
C SER A 40 -6.65 -1.64 -18.52
N GLU A 41 -5.80 -1.00 -17.72
CA GLU A 41 -4.67 -1.65 -17.03
C GLU A 41 -4.83 -1.67 -15.50
N SER A 42 -6.07 -1.69 -15.01
CA SER A 42 -6.38 -1.70 -13.57
C SER A 42 -5.65 -2.81 -12.80
N GLY A 43 -5.47 -4.00 -13.41
CA GLY A 43 -4.73 -5.10 -12.80
C GLY A 43 -3.25 -4.79 -12.54
N ARG A 44 -2.59 -4.00 -13.41
CA ARG A 44 -1.20 -3.56 -13.21
C ARG A 44 -1.11 -2.44 -12.18
N VAL A 45 -2.10 -1.54 -12.15
CA VAL A 45 -2.17 -0.49 -11.13
C VAL A 45 -2.36 -1.10 -9.75
N LEU A 46 -3.26 -2.08 -9.63
CA LEU A 46 -3.58 -2.73 -8.35
C LEU A 46 -2.39 -3.42 -7.68
N THR A 47 -1.42 -3.91 -8.47
CA THR A 47 -0.18 -4.53 -7.95
C THR A 47 0.99 -3.55 -7.77
N SER A 48 0.87 -2.32 -8.28
CA SER A 48 1.92 -1.29 -8.20
C SER A 48 1.63 -0.18 -7.18
N VAL A 49 0.41 -0.10 -6.65
CA VAL A 49 0.00 0.90 -5.67
C VAL A 49 -0.23 0.26 -4.30
N ALA A 50 0.51 0.72 -3.29
CA ALA A 50 0.22 0.43 -1.90
C ALA A 50 -0.76 1.46 -1.34
N MET A 51 -1.82 0.99 -0.67
CA MET A 51 -2.82 1.83 -0.02
C MET A 51 -2.80 1.57 1.49
N ALA A 52 -2.83 2.62 2.29
CA ALA A 52 -2.98 2.56 3.74
C ALA A 52 -4.19 3.39 4.17
N ASP A 53 -5.02 2.85 5.05
CA ASP A 53 -6.10 3.58 5.71
C ASP A 53 -5.70 3.82 7.16
N LEU A 54 -5.50 5.09 7.51
CA LEU A 54 -5.04 5.51 8.84
C LEU A 54 -6.21 5.67 9.83
N GLY A 55 -7.47 5.63 9.36
CA GLY A 55 -8.65 5.93 10.17
C GLY A 55 -9.27 4.74 10.89
N ARG A 56 -8.73 3.52 10.73
CA ARG A 56 -9.35 2.29 11.23
C ARG A 56 -8.33 1.33 11.84
N VAL A 57 -7.99 1.55 13.10
CA VAL A 57 -7.15 0.63 13.90
C VAL A 57 -8.04 -0.25 14.80
N ASP A 58 -9.17 -0.75 14.27
CA ASP A 58 -10.05 -1.67 15.03
C ASP A 58 -9.64 -3.14 14.89
N ARG A 59 -8.64 -3.45 14.03
CA ARG A 59 -8.22 -4.82 13.70
C ARG A 59 -6.72 -5.06 13.92
N VAL A 60 -6.19 -4.57 15.04
CA VAL A 60 -4.94 -5.14 15.55
C VAL A 60 -5.36 -6.12 16.62
N ASP A 61 -5.35 -7.41 16.25
CA ASP A 61 -5.41 -8.48 17.23
C ASP A 61 -4.26 -8.21 18.21
N SER A 62 -4.57 -7.94 19.49
CA SER A 62 -3.68 -7.23 20.42
C SER A 62 -2.38 -7.98 20.76
N GLY A 63 -2.15 -9.15 20.16
CA GLY A 63 -0.94 -9.96 20.27
C GLY A 63 -0.02 -9.96 19.03
N VAL A 64 -0.38 -9.32 17.92
CA VAL A 64 0.41 -9.37 16.67
C VAL A 64 1.32 -8.14 16.55
N THR A 65 2.63 -8.36 16.41
CA THR A 65 3.59 -7.27 16.22
C THR A 65 3.65 -6.80 14.77
N VAL A 66 4.15 -5.58 14.53
CA VAL A 66 4.47 -5.10 13.18
C VAL A 66 5.45 -6.04 12.47
N GLY A 67 6.38 -6.63 13.21
CA GLY A 67 7.31 -7.63 12.70
C GLY A 67 6.62 -8.87 12.17
N ASP A 68 5.61 -9.37 12.87
CA ASP A 68 4.83 -10.54 12.46
C ASP A 68 4.04 -10.27 11.17
N LEU A 69 3.40 -9.10 11.07
CA LEU A 69 2.67 -8.68 9.87
C LEU A 69 3.59 -8.50 8.65
N LEU A 70 4.80 -7.97 8.86
CA LEU A 70 5.80 -7.82 7.80
C LEU A 70 6.32 -9.17 7.32
N ALA A 71 6.64 -10.09 8.24
CA ALA A 71 7.08 -11.43 7.91
C ALA A 71 6.02 -12.15 7.06
N GLU A 72 4.76 -12.15 7.52
CA GLU A 72 3.64 -12.74 6.79
C GLU A 72 3.51 -12.14 5.39
N ARG A 73 3.56 -10.81 5.27
CA ARG A 73 3.40 -10.14 3.98
C ARG A 73 4.54 -10.48 3.02
N ILE A 74 5.79 -10.53 3.49
CA ILE A 74 6.94 -10.91 2.65
C ILE A 74 6.77 -12.35 2.16
N ASP A 75 6.39 -13.27 3.05
CA ASP A 75 6.18 -14.67 2.70
C ASP A 75 5.06 -14.88 1.66
N LEU A 76 3.96 -14.10 1.76
CA LEU A 76 2.84 -14.17 0.83
C LEU A 76 3.10 -13.50 -0.54
N SER A 77 4.05 -12.57 -0.62
CA SER A 77 4.33 -11.79 -1.84
C SER A 77 5.58 -12.24 -2.60
N GLU A 78 6.47 -13.01 -1.98
CA GLU A 78 7.68 -13.52 -2.63
C GLU A 78 7.41 -14.80 -3.45
N PRO A 79 7.86 -14.86 -4.72
CA PRO A 79 7.87 -16.10 -5.49
C PRO A 79 8.70 -17.18 -4.77
N MET A 80 8.24 -18.44 -4.78
CA MET A 80 8.81 -19.56 -4.01
C MET A 80 10.35 -19.72 -4.07
N GLY A 81 11.02 -19.24 -5.13
CA GLY A 81 12.48 -19.31 -5.30
C GLY A 81 13.31 -18.18 -4.65
N ARG A 82 12.70 -17.14 -4.05
CA ARG A 82 13.42 -15.96 -3.52
C ARG A 82 13.46 -15.82 -2.00
N ARG A 83 13.03 -16.85 -1.27
CA ARG A 83 12.97 -16.84 0.21
C ARG A 83 14.31 -16.58 0.93
N ARG A 84 15.47 -16.75 0.26
CA ARG A 84 16.79 -16.50 0.87
C ARG A 84 17.04 -15.06 1.33
N GLY A 85 16.20 -14.08 0.96
CA GLY A 85 16.34 -12.68 1.36
C GLY A 85 15.25 -12.15 2.30
N ALA A 86 14.27 -12.96 2.67
CA ALA A 86 13.08 -12.49 3.39
C ALA A 86 13.40 -11.87 4.76
N ARG A 87 14.25 -12.53 5.56
CA ARG A 87 14.68 -11.99 6.88
C ARG A 87 15.43 -10.67 6.78
N ALA A 88 16.44 -10.59 5.92
CA ALA A 88 17.21 -9.36 5.74
C ALA A 88 16.31 -8.20 5.28
N ARG A 89 15.32 -8.49 4.44
CA ARG A 89 14.32 -7.50 4.00
C ARG A 89 13.38 -7.07 5.11
N GLN A 90 12.96 -8.00 5.97
CA GLN A 90 12.17 -7.70 7.16
C GLN A 90 12.94 -6.78 8.12
N GLU A 91 14.20 -7.09 8.41
CA GLU A 91 15.08 -6.28 9.26
C GLU A 91 15.29 -4.86 8.68
N GLU A 92 15.48 -4.76 7.36
CA GLU A 92 15.58 -3.48 6.67
C GLU A 92 14.32 -2.63 6.84
N TRP A 93 13.14 -3.24 6.70
CA TRP A 93 11.86 -2.54 6.89
C TRP A 93 11.60 -2.13 8.33
N LEU A 94 11.90 -3.00 9.31
CA LEU A 94 11.77 -2.67 10.72
C LEU A 94 12.67 -1.49 11.10
N THR A 95 13.93 -1.52 10.65
CA THR A 95 14.87 -0.41 10.88
C THR A 95 14.34 0.91 10.32
N ARG A 96 13.73 0.90 9.13
CA ARG A 96 13.13 2.11 8.53
C ARG A 96 11.91 2.60 9.31
N ILE A 97 11.11 1.70 9.85
CA ILE A 97 9.93 2.05 10.64
C ILE A 97 10.37 2.69 11.96
N ASP A 98 11.35 2.11 12.65
CA ASP A 98 11.90 2.68 13.89
C ASP A 98 12.46 4.08 13.65
N GLN A 99 13.24 4.26 12.57
CA GLN A 99 13.74 5.58 12.17
C GLN A 99 12.63 6.61 11.88
N ALA A 100 11.50 6.18 11.34
CA ALA A 100 10.38 7.06 11.04
C ALA A 100 9.51 7.35 12.28
N ALA A 101 9.49 6.45 13.27
CA ALA A 101 8.78 6.63 14.53
C ALA A 101 9.52 7.58 15.50
N ASP A 102 10.85 7.64 15.40
CA ASP A 102 11.70 8.52 16.21
C ASP A 102 11.88 9.94 15.63
N ALA A 103 11.34 10.22 14.44
CA ALA A 103 11.46 11.49 13.72
C ALA A 103 10.26 12.44 13.96
#